data_AF-A0A3N4JL70-F1
#
_entry.id   AF-A0A3N4JL70-F1
#
_cell.length_a   1.000
_cell.length_b   1.000
_cell.length_c   1.000
_cell.angle_alpha   90.00
_cell.angle_beta   90.00
_cell.angle_gamma   90.00
#
_symmetry.space_group_name_H-M   'P 1'
#
loop_
_entity.id
_entity.type
_entity.pdbx_description
1 polymer ?
#
loop_
_entity_poly.entity_id
_entity_poly.type
_entity_poly.pdbx_seq_one_letter_code
_entity_poly.pdbx_strand_id
1 'polypeptide(L)'
;MPRFTLIDIGKQQCPPVLPERFLSQERQTPALYCLLCSRRTNERSRTPRANHHARACRAAYSNKHRTPSLQLNPISTIEKQAMASIISEDDNPLGWTPPPSEDLSSPPPGLQIGAFSSTEVRFWYDTTKQVFRKIQYERPYPGPPGLVLALTAFDLFPTSPHLAASASDICSASFTANISSRQPYHEGRLSWLAIPEDKDFLYGTVHAKIVSEDRSSRIVIRPVQFQRKFVLPPKIILWLSEVELGQCVRVSAADIHTCGFSVRLETNDPAETVNDAVVSWVAYPADRAGIYSGTASTEAQRPTTQPQLYNTGYIGFPEGVFKKAPRVMVGLNYLDLGSKQYPRIRVQCSNVNIFGMTWEANSWVDTIVSGAGISYLAFE
;
A
#
# COMPACT_ATOMS: atom_id res chain seq x y z
N MET A 1 15.20 17.25 39.93
CA MET A 1 13.91 16.92 39.28
C MET A 1 13.72 17.86 38.09
N PRO A 2 13.79 17.40 36.83
CA PRO A 2 13.55 18.31 35.72
C PRO A 2 12.05 18.39 35.43
N ARG A 3 11.56 19.63 35.29
CA ARG A 3 10.21 19.98 34.86
C ARG A 3 10.08 19.65 33.38
N PHE A 4 9.10 18.81 33.03
CA PHE A 4 8.67 18.61 31.65
C PHE A 4 7.66 19.69 31.27
N THR A 5 7.99 20.46 30.23
CA THR A 5 7.09 21.41 29.59
C THR A 5 6.19 20.65 28.63
N LEU A 6 4.88 20.63 28.88
CA LEU A 6 3.88 20.13 27.93
C LEU A 6 3.83 21.09 26.72
N ILE A 7 4.01 20.55 25.52
CA ILE A 7 3.73 21.26 24.27
C ILE A 7 2.27 20.98 23.91
N ASP A 8 1.45 22.03 24.01
CA ASP A 8 0.04 22.04 23.64
C ASP A 8 -0.08 22.11 22.11
N ILE A 9 -0.69 21.11 21.50
CA ILE A 9 -0.93 21.07 20.06
C ILE A 9 -2.27 21.76 19.81
N GLY A 10 -2.21 23.05 19.53
CA GLY A 10 -3.37 23.89 19.24
C GLY A 10 -4.16 23.38 18.03
N LYS A 11 -5.49 23.27 18.21
CA LYS A 11 -6.48 23.07 17.15
C LYS A 11 -6.35 24.17 16.09
N GLN A 12 -5.94 23.81 14.88
CA GLN A 12 -6.04 24.69 13.71
C GLN A 12 -7.51 24.79 13.26
N GLN A 13 -8.06 26.00 13.29
CA GLN A 13 -9.29 26.37 12.60
C GLN A 13 -8.99 26.68 11.13
N CYS A 14 -9.76 26.09 10.21
CA CYS A 14 -9.68 26.39 8.78
C CYS A 14 -10.24 27.80 8.47
N PRO A 15 -9.57 28.61 7.64
CA PRO A 15 -10.15 29.84 7.10
C PRO A 15 -11.09 29.57 5.91
N PRO A 16 -12.03 30.49 5.61
CA PRO A 16 -13.02 30.33 4.55
C PRO A 16 -12.42 30.54 3.15
N VAL A 17 -12.90 29.73 2.20
CA VAL A 17 -12.55 29.73 0.77
C VAL A 17 -13.22 30.92 0.08
N LEU A 18 -12.44 31.72 -0.66
CA LEU A 18 -12.92 32.72 -1.63
C LEU A 18 -12.88 32.15 -3.05
N PRO A 19 -13.78 32.56 -3.96
CA PRO A 19 -13.87 31.99 -5.30
C PRO A 19 -12.88 32.65 -6.27
N GLU A 20 -12.05 31.84 -6.92
CA GLU A 20 -11.18 32.29 -8.02
C GLU A 20 -11.94 32.37 -9.36
N ARG A 21 -11.66 33.45 -10.08
CA ARG A 21 -12.19 33.77 -11.40
C ARG A 21 -11.45 33.01 -12.49
N PHE A 22 -12.22 32.49 -13.44
CA PHE A 22 -11.77 31.97 -14.72
C PHE A 22 -11.02 33.03 -15.56
N LEU A 23 -9.83 32.67 -16.04
CA LEU A 23 -9.24 33.26 -17.25
C LEU A 23 -8.79 32.13 -18.18
N SER A 24 -9.46 32.07 -19.33
CA SER A 24 -9.15 31.24 -20.48
C SER A 24 -7.91 31.76 -21.20
N GLN A 25 -6.97 30.88 -21.56
CA GLN A 25 -5.99 31.20 -22.60
C GLN A 25 -5.75 30.00 -23.52
N GLU A 26 -5.84 30.32 -24.82
CA GLU A 26 -5.77 29.47 -25.99
C GLU A 26 -4.35 29.00 -26.35
N ARG A 27 -4.29 27.80 -26.95
CA ARG A 27 -3.35 27.27 -27.96
C ARG A 27 -1.86 27.11 -27.58
N GLN A 28 -1.37 25.88 -27.74
CA GLN A 28 -0.53 25.46 -28.89
C GLN A 28 -0.19 23.96 -28.80
N THR A 29 -0.46 23.23 -29.88
CA THR A 29 0.03 21.87 -30.14
C THR A 29 1.47 21.90 -30.63
N PRO A 30 2.26 20.84 -30.34
CA PRO A 30 3.08 20.30 -31.42
C PRO A 30 3.11 18.77 -31.50
N ALA A 31 2.88 18.33 -32.74
CA ALA A 31 3.61 17.34 -33.52
C ALA A 31 4.06 16.00 -32.89
N LEU A 32 3.55 14.93 -33.51
CA LEU A 32 4.06 13.56 -33.48
C LEU A 32 5.58 13.49 -33.72
N TYR A 33 6.29 12.75 -32.88
CA TYR A 33 7.55 12.11 -33.24
C TYR A 33 7.36 10.59 -33.30
N CYS A 34 7.24 10.09 -34.53
CA CYS A 34 7.48 8.69 -34.90
C CYS A 34 8.94 8.60 -35.32
N LEU A 35 9.77 7.81 -34.63
CA LEU A 35 11.10 7.46 -35.13
C LEU A 35 11.35 5.96 -34.99
N LEU A 36 11.36 5.35 -36.18
CA LEU A 36 11.85 4.02 -36.50
C LEU A 36 13.30 3.86 -36.03
N CYS A 37 13.59 2.76 -35.35
CA CYS A 37 14.94 2.21 -35.28
C CYS A 37 14.94 0.79 -35.83
N SER A 38 15.41 0.64 -37.06
CA SER A 38 15.79 -0.63 -37.66
C SER A 38 17.19 -0.52 -38.24
N ARG A 39 18.00 -1.54 -37.90
CA ARG A 39 19.21 -2.06 -38.56
C ARG A 39 20.61 -1.73 -38.01
N ARG A 40 21.20 -2.85 -37.58
CA ARG A 40 22.52 -3.42 -37.92
C ARG A 40 23.75 -2.83 -37.23
N THR A 41 24.33 -3.64 -36.34
CA THR A 41 25.72 -4.08 -36.50
C THR A 41 25.82 -5.59 -36.28
N ASN A 42 26.44 -6.25 -37.26
CA ASN A 42 27.02 -7.58 -37.16
C ASN A 42 28.35 -7.41 -36.44
N GLU A 43 28.65 -8.19 -35.40
CA GLU A 43 29.99 -8.73 -35.25
C GLU A 43 30.02 -9.97 -34.35
N ARG A 44 30.95 -10.84 -34.70
CA ARG A 44 31.08 -12.24 -34.31
C ARG A 44 31.75 -12.35 -32.94
N SER A 45 31.18 -13.14 -32.04
CA SER A 45 31.96 -13.89 -31.05
C SER A 45 31.28 -15.22 -30.75
N ARG A 46 31.94 -16.29 -31.17
CA ARG A 46 31.60 -17.69 -30.88
C ARG A 46 32.00 -18.00 -29.44
N THR A 47 31.05 -18.46 -28.62
CA THR A 47 31.28 -19.46 -27.56
C THR A 47 29.97 -20.23 -27.30
N PRO A 48 29.95 -21.58 -27.35
CA PRO A 48 28.76 -22.37 -27.10
C PRO A 48 28.80 -22.98 -25.70
N ARG A 49 27.92 -22.57 -24.79
CA ARG A 49 27.39 -23.41 -23.69
C ARG A 49 26.38 -22.59 -22.87
N ALA A 50 25.39 -23.30 -22.35
CA ALA A 50 24.26 -22.82 -21.56
C ALA A 50 23.06 -22.26 -22.35
N ASN A 51 22.38 -23.14 -23.08
CA ASN A 51 20.96 -22.96 -23.42
C ASN A 51 20.27 -24.32 -23.45
N HIS A 52 19.93 -24.84 -22.26
CA HIS A 52 19.08 -26.04 -22.17
C HIS A 52 17.98 -25.99 -21.11
N HIS A 53 17.65 -24.82 -20.55
CA HIS A 53 16.63 -24.70 -19.50
C HIS A 53 15.49 -23.69 -19.75
N ALA A 54 15.35 -23.15 -20.96
CA ALA A 54 14.31 -22.15 -21.29
C ALA A 54 13.32 -22.60 -22.39
N ARG A 55 12.93 -23.88 -22.39
CA ARG A 55 11.91 -24.43 -23.33
C ARG A 55 10.86 -25.33 -22.66
N ALA A 56 10.52 -25.08 -21.40
CA ALA A 56 9.54 -25.89 -20.65
C ALA A 56 8.26 -25.13 -20.19
N CYS A 57 8.01 -23.88 -20.59
CA CYS A 57 6.82 -23.13 -20.12
C CYS A 57 5.95 -22.53 -21.25
N ARG A 58 5.92 -23.14 -22.44
CA ARG A 58 5.07 -22.69 -23.56
C ARG A 58 4.21 -23.78 -24.21
N ALA A 59 3.87 -24.83 -23.46
CA ALA A 59 2.99 -25.89 -23.93
C ALA A 59 2.11 -26.43 -22.80
N ALA A 60 1.26 -25.59 -22.22
CA ALA A 60 0.22 -26.03 -21.29
C ALA A 60 -0.93 -25.00 -21.18
N TYR A 61 -1.43 -24.44 -22.28
CA TYR A 61 -2.71 -23.72 -22.31
C TYR A 61 -3.29 -23.74 -23.72
N SER A 62 -3.65 -24.93 -24.18
CA SER A 62 -4.52 -25.10 -25.35
C SER A 62 -5.12 -26.50 -25.34
N ASN A 63 -6.16 -26.70 -24.53
CA ASN A 63 -7.29 -27.59 -24.81
C ASN A 63 -8.07 -27.83 -23.51
N LYS A 64 -9.24 -27.20 -23.41
CA LYS A 64 -10.51 -27.75 -22.89
C LYS A 64 -11.43 -26.58 -22.58
N HIS A 65 -12.47 -26.44 -23.39
CA HIS A 65 -13.87 -26.23 -23.00
C HIS A 65 -14.65 -25.81 -24.25
N ARG A 66 -15.13 -26.82 -24.99
CA ARG A 66 -16.32 -26.70 -25.84
C ARG A 66 -17.51 -26.93 -24.93
N THR A 67 -18.34 -25.92 -24.75
CA THR A 67 -19.71 -26.05 -24.22
C THR A 67 -20.67 -25.60 -25.33
N PRO A 68 -21.78 -26.32 -25.56
CA PRO A 68 -22.66 -26.08 -26.68
C PRO A 68 -23.58 -24.89 -26.43
N SER A 69 -23.75 -24.07 -27.45
CA SER A 69 -24.74 -22.99 -27.54
C SER A 69 -26.15 -23.57 -27.55
N LEU A 70 -26.90 -23.36 -26.47
CA LEU A 70 -28.35 -23.55 -26.44
C LEU A 70 -29.01 -22.30 -27.04
N GLN A 71 -29.74 -22.50 -28.14
CA GLN A 71 -30.61 -21.52 -28.75
C GLN A 71 -31.79 -21.23 -27.81
N LEU A 72 -32.00 -19.94 -27.51
CA LEU A 72 -33.22 -19.44 -26.88
C LEU A 72 -34.27 -19.20 -27.99
N ASN A 73 -35.38 -19.92 -27.92
CA ASN A 73 -36.58 -19.66 -28.71
C ASN A 73 -37.35 -18.45 -28.11
N PRO A 74 -37.98 -17.61 -28.94
CA PRO A 74 -38.85 -16.54 -28.46
C PRO A 74 -40.20 -17.12 -28.02
N ILE A 75 -40.62 -16.82 -26.79
CA ILE A 75 -41.95 -17.16 -26.29
C ILE A 75 -42.94 -16.10 -26.78
N SER A 76 -43.98 -16.59 -27.44
CA SER A 76 -45.13 -15.89 -27.97
C SER A 76 -46.06 -15.34 -26.89
N THR A 77 -46.50 -14.10 -27.12
CA THR A 77 -47.67 -13.44 -26.53
C THR A 77 -48.95 -14.24 -26.79
N ILE A 78 -49.68 -14.65 -25.75
CA ILE A 78 -51.12 -14.99 -25.84
C ILE A 78 -51.83 -14.44 -24.59
N GLU A 79 -52.89 -13.67 -24.87
CA GLU A 79 -53.90 -13.13 -23.97
C GLU A 79 -54.56 -14.20 -23.09
N LYS A 80 -54.95 -13.82 -21.87
CA LYS A 80 -56.25 -14.27 -21.32
C LYS A 80 -56.82 -13.30 -20.30
N GLN A 81 -58.06 -12.94 -20.62
CA GLN A 81 -59.02 -12.12 -19.89
C GLN A 81 -59.36 -12.64 -18.48
N ALA A 82 -59.74 -11.67 -17.66
CA ALA A 82 -60.85 -11.67 -16.71
C ALA A 82 -60.91 -12.74 -15.61
N MET A 83 -60.75 -12.29 -14.37
CA MET A 83 -61.78 -12.47 -13.34
C MET A 83 -61.70 -11.32 -12.32
N ALA A 84 -62.71 -10.48 -12.34
CA ALA A 84 -63.05 -9.60 -11.23
C ALA A 84 -63.86 -10.42 -10.22
N SER A 85 -63.34 -10.59 -9.00
CA SER A 85 -64.13 -11.02 -7.85
C SER A 85 -63.81 -10.14 -6.64
N ILE A 86 -64.72 -9.21 -6.39
CA ILE A 86 -65.29 -8.84 -5.08
C ILE A 86 -64.41 -9.29 -3.89
N ILE A 87 -63.64 -8.34 -3.36
CA ILE A 87 -63.11 -8.42 -1.99
C ILE A 87 -63.75 -7.27 -1.22
N SER A 88 -64.36 -7.64 -0.11
CA SER A 88 -65.06 -6.80 0.86
C SER A 88 -64.13 -5.72 1.41
N GLU A 89 -64.47 -4.46 1.20
CA GLU A 89 -64.01 -3.31 1.97
C GLU A 89 -64.77 -3.30 3.30
N ASP A 90 -64.26 -3.97 4.32
CA ASP A 90 -64.56 -3.63 5.72
C ASP A 90 -63.70 -4.52 6.63
N ASP A 91 -62.55 -3.99 7.04
CA ASP A 91 -61.93 -4.24 8.35
C ASP A 91 -60.64 -3.42 8.40
N ASN A 92 -60.78 -2.19 8.91
CA ASN A 92 -59.69 -1.27 9.19
C ASN A 92 -58.89 -1.83 10.39
N PRO A 93 -57.70 -2.43 10.18
CA PRO A 93 -56.93 -2.96 11.28
C PRO A 93 -56.29 -1.79 12.01
N LEU A 94 -56.66 -1.64 13.28
CA LEU A 94 -56.08 -0.75 14.27
C LEU A 94 -54.58 -0.52 14.01
N GLY A 95 -54.21 0.75 13.85
CA GLY A 95 -52.88 1.23 13.48
C GLY A 95 -51.75 0.61 14.30
N TRP A 96 -51.20 -0.48 13.77
CA TRP A 96 -49.95 -1.04 14.25
C TRP A 96 -48.82 -0.24 13.61
N THR A 97 -48.32 0.76 14.34
CA THR A 97 -47.00 1.31 14.04
C THR A 97 -45.99 0.28 14.54
N PRO A 98 -45.18 -0.34 13.65
CA PRO A 98 -44.10 -1.18 14.14
C PRO A 98 -43.25 -0.34 15.11
N PRO A 99 -42.87 -0.89 16.28
CA PRO A 99 -41.99 -0.17 17.19
C PRO A 99 -40.78 0.31 16.38
N PRO A 100 -40.31 1.57 16.59
CA PRO A 100 -39.14 2.08 15.91
C PRO A 100 -38.08 0.99 16.02
N SER A 101 -37.68 0.42 14.88
CA SER A 101 -36.73 -0.67 14.85
C SER A 101 -35.58 -0.21 15.72
N GLU A 102 -35.37 -0.88 16.86
CA GLU A 102 -34.22 -0.60 17.70
C GLU A 102 -33.05 -0.72 16.76
N ASP A 103 -32.50 0.44 16.44
CA ASP A 103 -31.51 0.62 15.40
C ASP A 103 -30.29 -0.05 15.99
N LEU A 104 -30.18 -1.36 15.73
CA LEU A 104 -29.17 -2.24 16.28
C LEU A 104 -27.86 -1.66 15.80
N SER A 105 -27.28 -0.80 16.64
CA SER A 105 -26.12 0.00 16.33
C SER A 105 -25.08 -0.97 15.82
N SER A 106 -24.82 -0.93 14.51
CA SER A 106 -23.90 -1.85 13.89
C SER A 106 -22.59 -1.77 14.68
N PRO A 107 -21.96 -2.90 15.04
CA PRO A 107 -20.75 -2.87 15.84
C PRO A 107 -19.73 -1.93 15.20
N PRO A 108 -18.98 -1.15 16.00
CA PRO A 108 -18.05 -0.17 15.47
C PRO A 108 -17.09 -0.85 14.48
N PRO A 109 -16.71 -0.17 13.39
CA PRO A 109 -15.82 -0.77 12.41
C PRO A 109 -14.49 -1.13 13.05
N GLY A 110 -14.01 -2.34 12.74
CA GLY A 110 -12.66 -2.77 13.10
C GLY A 110 -11.59 -2.08 12.26
N LEU A 111 -10.44 -2.74 12.14
CA LEU A 111 -9.38 -2.31 11.23
C LEU A 111 -9.92 -2.26 9.78
N GLN A 112 -9.55 -1.22 9.06
CA GLN A 112 -9.82 -1.11 7.62
C GLN A 112 -8.52 -0.84 6.87
N ILE A 113 -8.40 -1.42 5.69
CA ILE A 113 -7.26 -1.20 4.80
C ILE A 113 -7.72 -0.87 3.40
N GLY A 114 -6.85 -0.23 2.65
CA GLY A 114 -7.00 -0.04 1.22
C GLY A 114 -5.68 0.38 0.58
N ALA A 115 -5.77 0.79 -0.68
CA ALA A 115 -4.64 1.26 -1.46
C ALA A 115 -5.04 2.46 -2.31
N PHE A 116 -4.03 3.19 -2.76
CA PHE A 116 -4.19 4.30 -3.70
C PHE A 116 -2.98 4.35 -4.63
N SER A 117 -3.26 4.42 -5.93
CA SER A 117 -2.28 4.69 -6.98
C SER A 117 -2.51 6.06 -7.60
N SER A 118 -1.42 6.80 -7.85
CA SER A 118 -1.48 8.03 -8.64
C SER A 118 -2.09 7.81 -10.02
N THR A 119 -1.94 6.61 -10.59
CA THR A 119 -2.50 6.25 -11.90
C THR A 119 -4.02 6.12 -11.92
N GLU A 120 -4.69 6.16 -10.75
CA GLU A 120 -6.15 6.17 -10.67
C GLU A 120 -6.77 7.54 -10.95
N VAL A 121 -5.96 8.60 -10.94
CA VAL A 121 -6.43 9.99 -11.18
C VAL A 121 -5.69 10.71 -12.30
N ARG A 122 -4.62 10.11 -12.84
CA ARG A 122 -3.89 10.61 -14.01
C ARG A 122 -3.29 9.46 -14.81
N PHE A 123 -2.96 9.70 -16.09
CA PHE A 123 -2.22 8.73 -16.87
C PHE A 123 -0.75 8.66 -16.43
N TRP A 124 -0.09 7.53 -16.70
CA TRP A 124 1.29 7.27 -16.23
C TRP A 124 2.34 8.19 -16.89
N TYR A 125 2.06 8.69 -18.10
CA TYR A 125 2.94 9.64 -18.81
C TYR A 125 2.71 11.11 -18.40
N ASP A 126 1.59 11.41 -17.73
CA ASP A 126 1.30 12.75 -17.21
C ASP A 126 1.99 12.91 -15.84
N THR A 127 3.28 13.26 -15.85
CA THR A 127 4.05 13.40 -14.61
C THR A 127 3.66 14.66 -13.84
N THR A 128 3.54 14.56 -12.52
CA THR A 128 3.32 15.70 -11.62
C THR A 128 4.11 15.48 -10.34
N LYS A 129 4.35 16.54 -9.57
CA LYS A 129 5.01 16.47 -8.26
C LYS A 129 4.07 16.00 -7.15
N GLN A 130 2.76 16.09 -7.35
CA GLN A 130 1.79 15.76 -6.33
C GLN A 130 0.50 15.25 -6.94
N VAL A 131 -0.09 14.26 -6.25
CA VAL A 131 -1.41 13.73 -6.54
C VAL A 131 -2.13 13.47 -5.23
N PHE A 132 -3.41 13.76 -5.18
CA PHE A 132 -4.25 13.47 -4.02
C PHE A 132 -5.60 12.87 -4.43
N ARG A 133 -6.21 12.16 -3.49
CA ARG A 133 -7.57 11.61 -3.65
C ARG A 133 -8.25 11.48 -2.30
N LYS A 134 -9.52 11.88 -2.23
CA LYS A 134 -10.38 11.57 -1.09
C LYS A 134 -10.76 10.10 -1.10
N ILE A 135 -10.43 9.39 -0.03
CA ILE A 135 -10.71 7.98 0.19
C ILE A 135 -11.81 7.87 1.25
N GLN A 136 -12.89 7.18 0.89
CA GLN A 136 -13.96 6.84 1.83
C GLN A 136 -13.60 5.53 2.54
N TYR A 137 -13.82 5.47 3.85
CA TYR A 137 -13.77 4.20 4.56
C TYR A 137 -14.94 3.33 4.10
N GLU A 138 -14.74 2.01 4.11
CA GLU A 138 -15.80 1.04 3.84
C GLU A 138 -16.94 1.19 4.84
N ARG A 139 -16.60 1.51 6.09
CA ARG A 139 -17.54 1.86 7.16
C ARG A 139 -17.05 3.09 7.93
N PRO A 140 -17.92 4.08 8.22
CA PRO A 140 -17.52 5.25 8.99
C PRO A 140 -17.25 4.88 10.46
N TYR A 141 -16.22 5.49 11.04
CA TYR A 141 -15.85 5.38 12.45
C TYR A 141 -16.66 6.37 13.31
N PRO A 142 -16.82 6.13 14.63
CA PRO A 142 -17.45 7.11 15.52
C PRO A 142 -16.72 8.46 15.60
N GLY A 143 -15.40 8.46 15.35
CA GLY A 143 -14.54 9.63 15.25
C GLY A 143 -13.40 9.38 14.25
N PRO A 144 -12.51 10.37 14.01
CA PRO A 144 -11.36 10.17 13.13
C PRO A 144 -10.48 8.99 13.62
N PRO A 145 -10.29 7.93 12.81
CA PRO A 145 -9.43 6.82 13.20
C PRO A 145 -7.96 7.24 13.16
N GLY A 146 -7.11 6.47 13.83
CA GLY A 146 -5.69 6.47 13.55
C GLY A 146 -5.42 6.04 12.11
N LEU A 147 -4.38 6.61 11.48
CA LEU A 147 -4.08 6.30 10.09
C LEU A 147 -2.58 6.08 9.90
N VAL A 148 -2.25 4.95 9.28
CA VAL A 148 -0.89 4.55 8.94
C VAL A 148 -0.80 4.34 7.44
N LEU A 149 0.25 4.85 6.82
CA LEU A 149 0.51 4.76 5.38
C LEU A 149 1.81 4.02 5.11
N ALA A 150 1.87 3.32 4.00
CA ALA A 150 3.07 2.63 3.53
C ALA A 150 3.21 2.73 2.01
N LEU A 151 4.42 3.02 1.53
CA LEU A 151 4.73 3.00 0.10
C LEU A 151 4.70 1.55 -0.42
N THR A 152 4.05 1.34 -1.56
CA THR A 152 3.96 0.04 -2.24
C THR A 152 4.52 0.05 -3.65
N ALA A 153 4.62 1.20 -4.30
CA ALA A 153 5.31 1.30 -5.58
C ALA A 153 5.74 2.73 -5.88
N PHE A 154 6.73 2.84 -6.76
CA PHE A 154 7.12 4.11 -7.36
C PHE A 154 7.84 3.92 -8.70
N ASP A 155 7.80 4.96 -9.53
CA ASP A 155 8.58 5.14 -10.76
C ASP A 155 9.03 6.61 -10.79
N LEU A 156 10.27 6.83 -10.37
CA LEU A 156 10.82 8.16 -10.13
C LEU A 156 11.91 8.50 -11.15
N PHE A 157 12.17 9.79 -11.31
CA PHE A 157 13.34 10.25 -12.05
C PHE A 157 14.63 10.06 -11.23
N PRO A 158 15.79 9.90 -11.90
CA PRO A 158 17.11 9.77 -11.26
C PRO A 158 17.49 10.95 -10.39
N THR A 159 17.01 12.14 -10.76
CA THR A 159 17.47 13.40 -10.19
C THR A 159 16.69 13.66 -8.90
N SER A 160 17.28 13.33 -7.75
CA SER A 160 16.63 13.43 -6.43
C SER A 160 15.39 12.52 -6.30
N PRO A 161 15.56 11.19 -6.36
CA PRO A 161 14.46 10.23 -6.32
C PRO A 161 13.82 10.22 -4.94
N HIS A 162 12.75 10.99 -4.79
CA HIS A 162 12.02 11.16 -3.53
C HIS A 162 10.56 10.80 -3.73
N LEU A 163 9.95 10.14 -2.76
CA LEU A 163 8.50 9.98 -2.71
C LEU A 163 8.01 9.95 -1.26
N ALA A 164 6.91 10.67 -1.00
CA ALA A 164 6.25 10.73 0.29
C ALA A 164 4.76 10.37 0.14
N ALA A 165 4.27 9.58 1.09
CA ALA A 165 2.87 9.29 1.31
C ALA A 165 2.41 9.97 2.60
N SER A 166 1.38 10.81 2.51
CA SER A 166 0.80 11.51 3.64
C SER A 166 -0.73 11.52 3.56
N ALA A 167 -1.39 11.87 4.66
CA ALA A 167 -2.83 12.00 4.73
C ALA A 167 -3.22 13.35 5.35
N SER A 168 -4.30 13.94 4.86
CA SER A 168 -4.94 15.13 5.40
C SER A 168 -6.45 14.90 5.55
N ASP A 169 -7.14 15.85 6.18
CA ASP A 169 -8.61 15.87 6.27
C ASP A 169 -9.21 14.57 6.83
N ILE A 170 -8.52 13.97 7.81
CA ILE A 170 -8.95 12.71 8.43
C ILE A 170 -10.20 12.98 9.27
N CYS A 171 -11.32 12.41 8.87
CA CYS A 171 -12.58 12.47 9.58
C CYS A 171 -13.15 11.07 9.82
N SER A 172 -14.36 10.96 10.36
CA SER A 172 -15.01 9.68 10.66
C SER A 172 -15.28 8.83 9.41
N ALA A 173 -15.57 9.44 8.26
CA ALA A 173 -16.00 8.74 7.05
C ALA A 173 -14.91 8.65 5.96
N SER A 174 -13.89 9.49 6.02
CA SER A 174 -12.91 9.61 4.94
C SER A 174 -11.60 10.25 5.37
N PHE A 175 -10.62 10.24 4.47
CA PHE A 175 -9.42 11.06 4.53
C PHE A 175 -8.97 11.43 3.11
N THR A 176 -8.09 12.40 2.97
CA THR A 176 -7.42 12.72 1.71
C THR A 176 -6.04 12.07 1.69
N ALA A 177 -5.83 11.09 0.81
CA ALA A 177 -4.52 10.49 0.58
C ALA A 177 -3.70 11.40 -0.34
N ASN A 178 -2.43 11.63 0.00
CA ASN A 178 -1.50 12.46 -0.75
C ASN A 178 -0.25 11.66 -1.10
N ILE A 179 0.18 11.73 -2.35
CA ILE A 179 1.47 11.23 -2.83
C ILE A 179 2.22 12.43 -3.40
N SER A 180 3.41 12.72 -2.89
CA SER A 180 4.21 13.87 -3.31
C SER A 180 5.69 13.51 -3.52
N SER A 181 6.34 14.27 -4.39
CA SER A 181 7.75 14.14 -4.72
C SER A 181 8.38 15.52 -4.97
N ARG A 182 9.71 15.61 -4.81
CA ARG A 182 10.47 16.83 -5.10
C ARG A 182 10.54 17.11 -6.61
N GLN A 183 10.52 16.05 -7.42
CA GLN A 183 10.45 16.09 -8.87
C GLN A 183 9.13 15.51 -9.37
N PRO A 184 8.72 15.79 -10.62
CA PRO A 184 7.63 15.03 -11.23
C PRO A 184 7.93 13.53 -11.15
N TYR A 185 6.92 12.67 -11.09
CA TYR A 185 7.11 11.22 -11.07
C TYR A 185 6.10 10.51 -11.95
N HIS A 186 6.42 9.32 -12.44
CA HIS A 186 5.54 8.54 -13.33
C HIS A 186 4.45 7.80 -12.55
N GLU A 187 4.83 7.06 -11.51
CA GLU A 187 3.91 6.28 -10.66
C GLU A 187 4.30 6.42 -9.19
N GLY A 188 3.30 6.49 -8.32
CA GLY A 188 3.45 6.37 -6.88
C GLY A 188 2.23 5.64 -6.33
N ARG A 189 2.45 4.68 -5.43
CA ARG A 189 1.39 3.93 -4.78
C ARG A 189 1.62 3.82 -3.29
N LEU A 190 0.53 3.83 -2.54
CA LEU A 190 0.51 3.56 -1.11
C LEU A 190 -0.56 2.53 -0.76
N SER A 191 -0.35 1.86 0.37
CA SER A 191 -1.38 1.19 1.14
C SER A 191 -1.64 1.98 2.43
N TRP A 192 -2.82 1.80 3.00
CA TRP A 192 -3.21 2.47 4.24
C TRP A 192 -3.91 1.51 5.19
N LEU A 193 -3.80 1.79 6.49
CA LEU A 193 -4.50 1.12 7.59
C LEU A 193 -5.15 2.17 8.48
N ALA A 194 -6.48 2.11 8.56
CA ALA A 194 -7.27 2.85 9.53
C ALA A 194 -7.43 2.00 10.79
N ILE A 195 -7.02 2.57 11.92
CA ILE A 195 -7.04 1.94 13.24
C ILE A 195 -8.12 2.66 14.05
N PRO A 196 -9.19 1.98 14.49
CA PRO A 196 -10.19 2.60 15.37
C PRO A 196 -9.54 3.06 16.67
N GLU A 197 -10.31 3.73 17.53
CA GLU A 197 -9.89 4.01 18.90
C GLU A 197 -9.83 2.70 19.72
N ASP A 198 -8.83 1.86 19.41
CA ASP A 198 -8.57 0.58 20.03
C ASP A 198 -7.42 0.73 21.05
N LYS A 199 -7.69 0.28 22.28
CA LYS A 199 -6.73 0.32 23.37
C LYS A 199 -5.60 -0.70 23.25
N ASP A 200 -5.63 -1.51 22.20
CA ASP A 200 -4.58 -2.50 21.95
C ASP A 200 -3.55 -1.99 20.92
N PHE A 201 -3.90 -1.04 20.06
CA PHE A 201 -2.98 -0.56 19.04
C PHE A 201 -2.28 0.74 19.44
N LEU A 202 -0.99 0.82 19.18
CA LEU A 202 -0.28 2.09 19.11
C LEU A 202 0.31 2.24 17.72
N TYR A 203 0.43 3.46 17.24
CA TYR A 203 0.95 3.75 15.93
C TYR A 203 1.61 5.12 15.93
N GLY A 204 2.40 5.39 14.89
CA GLY A 204 3.00 6.69 14.69
C GLY A 204 3.95 6.71 13.50
N THR A 205 4.71 7.78 13.41
CA THR A 205 5.78 7.95 12.42
C THR A 205 7.07 8.34 13.13
N VAL A 206 8.20 7.99 12.52
CA VAL A 206 9.53 8.41 12.94
C VAL A 206 10.26 8.95 11.73
N HIS A 207 10.79 10.16 11.87
CA HIS A 207 11.68 10.73 10.87
C HIS A 207 13.12 10.23 11.14
N ALA A 208 13.63 9.42 10.22
CA ALA A 208 14.94 8.83 10.29
C ALA A 208 15.85 9.48 9.24
N LYS A 209 16.46 10.60 9.62
CA LYS A 209 17.46 11.29 8.81
C LYS A 209 18.87 10.85 9.17
N ILE A 210 19.64 10.43 8.16
CA ILE A 210 21.09 10.25 8.26
C ILE A 210 21.74 11.65 8.17
N VAL A 211 22.33 12.11 9.27
CA VAL A 211 23.00 13.43 9.31
C VAL A 211 24.45 13.25 8.89
N SER A 212 24.95 14.17 8.06
CA SER A 212 26.30 14.12 7.46
C SER A 212 27.47 14.18 8.44
N GLU A 213 27.22 14.42 9.73
CA GLU A 213 28.27 14.39 10.75
C GLU A 213 28.55 12.95 11.22
N ASP A 214 27.62 12.02 10.96
CA ASP A 214 27.69 10.60 11.32
C ASP A 214 28.07 9.72 10.10
N ARG A 215 28.89 10.26 9.18
CA ARG A 215 29.19 9.66 7.87
C ARG A 215 29.80 8.26 7.91
N SER A 216 30.41 7.86 9.03
CA SER A 216 30.87 6.47 9.20
C SER A 216 29.74 5.49 9.52
N SER A 217 28.61 5.97 10.04
CA SER A 217 27.53 5.13 10.54
C SER A 217 26.50 4.86 9.45
N ARG A 218 26.61 3.69 8.85
CA ARG A 218 25.61 3.09 7.93
C ARG A 218 24.28 2.75 8.60
N ILE A 219 24.15 3.04 9.89
CA ILE A 219 23.03 2.64 10.74
C ILE A 219 22.62 3.84 11.57
N VAL A 220 21.34 4.20 11.50
CA VAL A 220 20.71 5.21 12.34
C VAL A 220 19.70 4.53 13.24
N ILE A 221 19.79 4.80 14.55
CA ILE A 221 18.87 4.29 15.55
C ILE A 221 18.06 5.45 16.12
N ARG A 222 16.73 5.27 16.17
CA ARG A 222 15.79 6.25 16.74
C ARG A 222 14.88 5.56 17.76
N PRO A 223 14.97 5.91 19.06
CA PRO A 223 14.10 5.34 20.07
C PRO A 223 12.68 5.88 19.92
N VAL A 224 11.70 5.00 20.17
CA VAL A 224 10.27 5.31 20.22
C VAL A 224 9.75 4.91 21.59
N GLN A 225 9.22 5.87 22.32
CA GLN A 225 8.55 5.64 23.59
C GLN A 225 7.05 5.52 23.37
N PHE A 226 6.44 4.46 23.89
CA PHE A 226 5.00 4.30 23.83
C PHE A 226 4.29 5.24 24.82
N GLN A 227 3.15 5.78 24.41
CA GLN A 227 2.26 6.57 25.27
C GLN A 227 1.66 5.73 26.42
N ARG A 228 1.56 4.41 26.23
CA ARG A 228 1.18 3.43 27.26
C ARG A 228 2.04 2.19 27.16
N LYS A 229 2.20 1.48 28.28
CA LYS A 229 2.95 0.22 28.31
C LYS A 229 2.06 -0.95 27.89
N PHE A 230 2.64 -1.90 27.16
CA PHE A 230 2.05 -3.22 26.94
C PHE A 230 2.35 -4.15 28.12
N VAL A 231 1.55 -5.21 28.26
CA VAL A 231 1.79 -6.25 29.27
C VAL A 231 3.01 -7.10 28.91
N LEU A 232 3.13 -7.47 27.64
CA LEU A 232 4.26 -8.19 27.05
C LEU A 232 4.88 -7.34 25.93
N PRO A 233 6.16 -7.55 25.57
CA PRO A 233 6.74 -6.90 24.41
C PRO A 233 5.82 -7.07 23.17
N PRO A 234 5.35 -5.98 22.56
CA PRO A 234 4.38 -6.04 21.47
C PRO A 234 5.02 -6.56 20.18
N LYS A 235 4.20 -6.89 19.19
CA LYS A 235 4.64 -7.03 17.81
C LYS A 235 4.72 -5.64 17.19
N ILE A 236 5.83 -5.35 16.52
CA ILE A 236 6.09 -4.09 15.84
C ILE A 236 6.24 -4.33 14.35
N ILE A 237 5.57 -3.50 13.55
CA ILE A 237 5.66 -3.50 12.09
C ILE A 237 6.05 -2.11 11.64
N LEU A 238 6.94 -2.03 10.65
CA LEU A 238 7.44 -0.77 10.12
C LEU A 238 7.33 -0.76 8.61
N TRP A 239 6.99 0.39 8.07
CA TRP A 239 6.95 0.63 6.63
C TRP A 239 7.60 1.97 6.30
N LEU A 240 8.17 2.07 5.12
CA LEU A 240 8.56 3.35 4.53
C LEU A 240 7.29 4.09 4.10
N SER A 241 7.06 5.29 4.62
CA SER A 241 6.03 6.22 4.15
C SER A 241 6.61 7.40 3.37
N GLU A 242 7.86 7.76 3.62
CA GLU A 242 8.63 8.69 2.80
C GLU A 242 10.04 8.14 2.62
N VAL A 243 10.60 8.34 1.44
CA VAL A 243 11.97 7.96 1.15
C VAL A 243 12.59 8.89 0.11
N GLU A 244 13.76 9.42 0.43
CA GLU A 244 14.74 9.92 -0.53
C GLU A 244 15.73 8.79 -0.80
N LEU A 245 15.66 8.23 -2.01
CA LEU A 245 16.41 7.02 -2.36
C LEU A 245 17.86 7.36 -2.69
N GLY A 246 18.76 6.82 -1.89
CA GLY A 246 20.10 6.45 -2.34
C GLY A 246 20.08 5.10 -3.04
N GLN A 247 21.18 4.36 -2.93
CA GLN A 247 21.24 3.00 -3.47
C GLN A 247 20.41 2.00 -2.67
N CYS A 248 20.47 2.10 -1.33
CA CYS A 248 19.97 1.07 -0.42
C CYS A 248 19.39 1.71 0.85
N VAL A 249 18.20 1.27 1.25
CA VAL A 249 17.57 1.65 2.53
C VAL A 249 16.84 0.46 3.12
N ARG A 250 17.00 0.22 4.41
CA ARG A 250 16.31 -0.81 5.17
C ARG A 250 15.82 -0.25 6.49
N VAL A 251 14.61 -0.63 6.89
CA VAL A 251 14.05 -0.29 8.21
C VAL A 251 13.63 -1.55 8.95
N SER A 252 13.92 -1.58 10.24
CA SER A 252 13.58 -2.69 11.14
C SER A 252 13.32 -2.17 12.57
N ALA A 253 12.56 -2.93 13.35
CA ALA A 253 12.50 -2.72 14.80
C ALA A 253 13.66 -3.47 15.47
N ALA A 254 14.28 -2.80 16.43
CA ALA A 254 15.23 -3.37 17.37
C ALA A 254 14.76 -3.05 18.80
N ASP A 255 15.36 -3.71 19.79
CA ASP A 255 15.19 -3.38 21.21
C ASP A 255 13.71 -3.24 21.59
N ILE A 256 12.88 -4.24 21.29
CA ILE A 256 11.44 -4.18 21.55
C ILE A 256 11.17 -4.49 23.02
N HIS A 257 10.59 -3.53 23.73
CA HIS A 257 10.23 -3.61 25.14
C HIS A 257 8.74 -3.30 25.33
N THR A 258 8.22 -3.50 26.54
CA THR A 258 6.83 -3.15 26.88
C THR A 258 6.54 -1.65 26.82
N CYS A 259 7.57 -0.79 26.91
CA CYS A 259 7.43 0.66 26.97
C CYS A 259 7.93 1.40 25.71
N GLY A 260 8.52 0.69 24.75
CA GLY A 260 9.07 1.30 23.55
C GLY A 260 9.84 0.33 22.69
N PHE A 261 10.42 0.84 21.60
CA PHE A 261 11.32 0.12 20.71
C PHE A 261 12.28 1.07 20.01
N SER A 262 13.24 0.55 19.28
CA SER A 262 14.15 1.33 18.43
C SER A 262 13.82 1.12 16.95
N VAL A 263 13.63 2.19 16.19
CA VAL A 263 13.64 2.15 14.73
C VAL A 263 15.10 2.13 14.28
N ARG A 264 15.50 1.08 13.57
CA ARG A 264 16.82 0.93 12.98
C ARG A 264 16.71 1.12 11.47
N LEU A 265 17.28 2.22 10.97
CA LEU A 265 17.43 2.53 9.56
C LEU A 265 18.87 2.19 9.12
N GLU A 266 19.02 1.38 8.09
CA GLU A 266 20.32 0.96 7.56
C GLU A 266 20.45 1.37 6.09
N THR A 267 21.67 1.73 5.69
CA THR A 267 22.03 1.95 4.29
C THR A 267 23.41 1.38 3.97
N ASN A 268 23.56 0.86 2.76
CA ASN A 268 24.85 0.45 2.20
C ASN A 268 25.30 1.36 1.05
N ASP A 269 24.74 2.57 0.97
CA ASP A 269 25.07 3.50 -0.12
C ASP A 269 26.53 3.98 -0.03
N PRO A 270 27.39 3.63 -1.02
CA PRO A 270 28.78 4.07 -1.05
C PRO A 270 28.93 5.55 -1.38
N ALA A 271 27.93 6.18 -2.01
CA ALA A 271 27.93 7.59 -2.35
C ALA A 271 27.54 8.49 -1.16
N GLU A 272 27.27 7.89 0.01
CA GLU A 272 26.84 8.59 1.24
C GLU A 272 25.67 9.55 1.00
N THR A 273 24.83 9.26 -0.01
CA THR A 273 23.67 10.12 -0.27
C THR A 273 22.74 10.05 0.93
N VAL A 274 22.17 11.20 1.30
CA VAL A 274 21.29 11.31 2.45
C VAL A 274 20.03 10.52 2.14
N ASN A 275 19.94 9.31 2.68
CA ASN A 275 18.69 8.60 2.78
C ASN A 275 17.89 9.28 3.88
N ASP A 276 17.02 10.20 3.50
CA ASP A 276 15.98 10.70 4.38
C ASP A 276 14.77 9.77 4.26
N ALA A 277 14.24 9.31 5.38
CA ALA A 277 13.07 8.44 5.36
C ALA A 277 12.13 8.74 6.52
N VAL A 278 10.84 8.70 6.23
CA VAL A 278 9.81 8.63 7.27
C VAL A 278 9.33 7.19 7.35
N VAL A 279 9.35 6.67 8.57
CA VAL A 279 8.97 5.30 8.88
C VAL A 279 7.67 5.32 9.65
N SER A 280 6.61 4.78 9.05
CA SER A 280 5.37 4.53 9.77
C SER A 280 5.47 3.23 10.55
N TRP A 281 4.89 3.17 11.75
CA TRP A 281 4.92 1.96 12.57
C TRP A 281 3.58 1.69 13.25
N VAL A 282 3.35 0.41 13.53
CA VAL A 282 2.23 -0.10 14.34
C VAL A 282 2.75 -1.06 15.38
N ALA A 283 2.24 -0.95 16.60
CA ALA A 283 2.48 -1.83 17.72
C ALA A 283 1.17 -2.42 18.22
N TYR A 284 1.13 -3.73 18.48
CA TYR A 284 -0.04 -4.41 19.02
C TYR A 284 0.38 -5.59 19.93
N PRO A 285 -0.50 -6.10 20.82
CA PRO A 285 -0.16 -7.18 21.73
C PRO A 285 0.26 -8.43 20.98
N ALA A 286 1.34 -9.08 21.43
CA ALA A 286 1.92 -10.21 20.70
C ALA A 286 1.02 -11.46 20.63
N ASP A 287 0.05 -11.54 21.53
CA ASP A 287 -0.95 -12.59 21.68
C ASP A 287 -2.33 -12.21 21.12
N ARG A 288 -2.42 -11.11 20.35
CA ARG A 288 -3.68 -10.66 19.73
C ARG A 288 -4.18 -11.70 18.72
N ALA A 289 -5.28 -12.37 19.05
CA ALA A 289 -5.94 -13.34 18.17
C ALA A 289 -6.44 -12.70 16.87
N GLY A 290 -6.46 -13.49 15.79
CA GLY A 290 -6.94 -13.04 14.48
C GLY A 290 -6.03 -12.04 13.77
N ILE A 291 -4.79 -11.85 14.25
CA ILE A 291 -3.81 -10.93 13.67
C ILE A 291 -2.45 -11.62 13.56
N TYR A 292 -1.80 -11.47 12.42
CA TYR A 292 -0.44 -11.92 12.20
C TYR A 292 0.35 -10.88 11.40
N SER A 293 1.65 -10.78 11.67
CA SER A 293 2.52 -9.86 10.95
C SER A 293 3.93 -10.39 10.83
N GLY A 294 4.66 -9.82 9.90
CA GLY A 294 6.07 -10.15 9.73
C GLY A 294 6.69 -9.41 8.56
N THR A 295 7.84 -9.92 8.14
CA THR A 295 8.63 -9.37 7.04
C THR A 295 9.04 -10.47 6.08
N ALA A 296 9.22 -10.12 4.81
CA ALA A 296 9.88 -11.00 3.83
C ALA A 296 10.83 -10.19 2.97
N SER A 297 11.87 -10.84 2.45
CA SER A 297 12.85 -10.21 1.57
C SER A 297 13.35 -11.17 0.52
N THR A 298 13.75 -10.61 -0.62
CA THR A 298 14.46 -11.33 -1.69
C THR A 298 15.77 -11.96 -1.18
N GLU A 299 16.38 -11.41 -0.13
CA GLU A 299 17.61 -11.95 0.47
C GLU A 299 17.44 -13.33 1.09
N ALA A 300 16.23 -13.68 1.50
CA ALA A 300 15.92 -15.02 1.98
C ALA A 300 15.93 -16.08 0.86
N GLN A 301 15.89 -15.64 -0.40
CA GLN A 301 15.75 -16.50 -1.58
C GLN A 301 17.00 -16.47 -2.46
N ARG A 302 17.72 -15.36 -2.48
CA ARG A 302 18.91 -15.15 -3.32
C ARG A 302 19.83 -14.08 -2.74
N PRO A 303 21.14 -14.15 -3.03
CA PRO A 303 22.06 -13.07 -2.68
C PRO A 303 21.78 -11.79 -3.50
N THR A 304 22.15 -10.63 -2.96
CA THR A 304 22.01 -9.32 -3.64
C THR A 304 22.88 -9.20 -4.90
N THR A 305 23.93 -10.03 -5.02
CA THR A 305 24.82 -10.11 -6.18
C THR A 305 24.20 -10.81 -7.40
N GLN A 306 23.02 -11.40 -7.26
CA GLN A 306 22.25 -12.01 -8.35
C GLN A 306 20.92 -11.29 -8.52
N PRO A 307 20.94 -10.05 -9.04
CA PRO A 307 19.76 -9.22 -9.01
C PRO A 307 18.74 -9.67 -10.06
N GLN A 308 17.46 -9.45 -9.79
CA GLN A 308 16.36 -9.97 -10.63
C GLN A 308 15.25 -8.94 -10.80
N LEU A 309 14.67 -8.90 -12.01
CA LEU A 309 13.53 -8.04 -12.34
C LEU A 309 12.25 -8.47 -11.60
N TYR A 310 12.03 -9.79 -11.53
CA TYR A 310 10.86 -10.41 -10.93
C TYR A 310 11.27 -11.18 -9.68
N ASN A 311 10.61 -10.91 -8.57
CA ASN A 311 10.86 -11.57 -7.29
C ASN A 311 9.53 -11.95 -6.67
N THR A 312 9.44 -13.19 -6.21
CA THR A 312 8.23 -13.70 -5.56
C THR A 312 8.57 -14.69 -4.47
N GLY A 313 7.77 -14.75 -3.42
CA GLY A 313 7.89 -15.74 -2.37
C GLY A 313 6.56 -16.10 -1.73
N TYR A 314 6.59 -17.10 -0.87
CA TYR A 314 5.44 -17.54 -0.09
C TYR A 314 5.68 -17.28 1.39
N ILE A 315 4.66 -16.78 2.08
CA ILE A 315 4.64 -16.60 3.53
C ILE A 315 3.54 -17.51 4.07
N GLY A 316 3.92 -18.44 4.95
CA GLY A 316 2.96 -19.25 5.70
C GLY A 316 2.44 -18.51 6.93
N PHE A 317 1.13 -18.54 7.14
CA PHE A 317 0.53 -18.11 8.39
C PHE A 317 0.51 -19.27 9.39
N PRO A 318 0.70 -19.03 10.70
CA PRO A 318 0.59 -20.08 11.70
C PRO A 318 -0.82 -20.68 11.70
N GLU A 319 -0.90 -21.99 11.91
CA GLU A 319 -2.17 -22.71 11.92
C GLU A 319 -3.11 -22.16 13.00
N GLY A 320 -4.41 -22.06 12.66
CA GLY A 320 -5.45 -21.63 13.59
C GLY A 320 -5.52 -20.12 13.86
N VAL A 321 -4.59 -19.31 13.33
CA VAL A 321 -4.65 -17.84 13.48
C VAL A 321 -5.84 -17.24 12.72
N PHE A 322 -6.13 -17.77 11.54
CA PHE A 322 -7.19 -17.30 10.67
C PHE A 322 -8.21 -18.41 10.39
N LYS A 323 -9.49 -18.09 10.54
CA LYS A 323 -10.67 -18.88 10.19
C LYS A 323 -11.18 -18.56 8.78
N LYS A 324 -10.86 -17.38 8.24
CA LYS A 324 -11.21 -16.88 6.90
C LYS A 324 -9.97 -16.26 6.26
N ALA A 325 -9.98 -16.10 4.93
CA ALA A 325 -8.88 -15.43 4.25
C ALA A 325 -8.71 -14.00 4.82
N PRO A 326 -7.54 -13.67 5.42
CA PRO A 326 -7.37 -12.38 6.06
C PRO A 326 -7.25 -11.27 5.03
N ARG A 327 -7.54 -10.04 5.47
CA ARG A 327 -7.14 -8.82 4.78
C ARG A 327 -5.67 -8.55 5.08
N VAL A 328 -4.89 -8.14 4.08
CA VAL A 328 -3.45 -7.91 4.22
C VAL A 328 -3.09 -6.49 3.78
N MET A 329 -2.52 -5.72 4.70
CA MET A 329 -1.74 -4.54 4.36
C MET A 329 -0.29 -4.95 4.12
N VAL A 330 0.31 -4.46 3.04
CA VAL A 330 1.72 -4.65 2.70
C VAL A 330 2.36 -3.32 2.38
N GLY A 331 3.65 -3.17 2.65
CA GLY A 331 4.44 -2.04 2.21
C GLY A 331 5.93 -2.32 2.25
N LEU A 332 6.70 -1.42 1.65
CA LEU A 332 8.16 -1.52 1.57
C LEU A 332 8.81 -1.31 2.94
N ASN A 333 9.77 -2.15 3.29
CA ASN A 333 10.68 -1.93 4.42
C ASN A 333 12.17 -2.09 4.06
N TYR A 334 12.46 -2.53 2.84
CA TYR A 334 13.81 -2.69 2.33
C TYR A 334 13.83 -2.48 0.82
N LEU A 335 14.81 -1.71 0.35
CA LEU A 335 15.08 -1.41 -1.05
C LEU A 335 16.59 -1.42 -1.29
N ASP A 336 17.02 -2.11 -2.33
CA ASP A 336 18.34 -2.01 -2.97
C ASP A 336 18.14 -2.15 -4.48
N LEU A 337 18.09 -1.00 -5.16
CA LEU A 337 17.77 -0.90 -6.60
C LEU A 337 19.04 -0.77 -7.46
N GLY A 338 20.21 -0.98 -6.87
CA GLY A 338 21.50 -0.77 -7.54
C GLY A 338 21.71 0.70 -7.97
N SER A 339 22.73 0.93 -8.79
CA SER A 339 23.20 2.28 -9.17
C SER A 339 22.55 2.84 -10.45
N LYS A 340 21.37 2.35 -10.86
CA LYS A 340 20.77 2.70 -12.16
C LYS A 340 19.84 3.92 -12.11
N GLN A 341 19.62 4.50 -13.28
CA GLN A 341 19.05 5.84 -13.47
C GLN A 341 17.59 5.99 -13.03
N TYR A 342 16.74 4.96 -13.04
CA TYR A 342 15.33 5.14 -12.70
C TYR A 342 14.92 4.12 -11.65
N PRO A 343 14.71 4.55 -10.38
CA PRO A 343 14.25 3.63 -9.36
C PRO A 343 12.77 3.32 -9.59
N ARG A 344 12.51 2.04 -9.89
CA ARG A 344 11.17 1.50 -10.14
C ARG A 344 10.95 0.21 -9.39
N ILE A 345 9.90 0.18 -8.59
CA ILE A 345 9.53 -1.04 -7.87
C ILE A 345 8.04 -1.04 -7.58
N ARG A 346 7.47 -2.23 -7.50
CA ARG A 346 6.11 -2.49 -7.04
C ARG A 346 6.12 -3.72 -6.15
N VAL A 347 5.52 -3.58 -4.97
CA VAL A 347 5.22 -4.69 -4.08
C VAL A 347 3.72 -4.92 -3.99
N GLN A 348 3.34 -6.20 -3.95
CA GLN A 348 1.95 -6.62 -3.78
C GLN A 348 1.88 -8.02 -3.17
N CYS A 349 0.70 -8.36 -2.66
CA CYS A 349 0.39 -9.71 -2.19
C CYS A 349 -0.74 -10.30 -3.04
N SER A 350 -0.68 -11.61 -3.26
CA SER A 350 -1.66 -12.38 -4.02
C SER A 350 -1.89 -13.74 -3.36
N ASN A 351 -2.90 -14.49 -3.81
CA ASN A 351 -3.23 -15.84 -3.31
C ASN A 351 -3.41 -15.93 -1.79
N VAL A 352 -3.95 -14.86 -1.17
CA VAL A 352 -4.18 -14.80 0.27
C VAL A 352 -5.27 -15.80 0.67
N ASN A 353 -4.93 -16.68 1.61
CA ASN A 353 -5.84 -17.66 2.19
C ASN A 353 -5.48 -17.87 3.67
N ILE A 354 -6.17 -18.77 4.38
CA ILE A 354 -5.95 -19.00 5.82
C ILE A 354 -4.55 -19.54 6.15
N PHE A 355 -3.86 -20.16 5.19
CA PHE A 355 -2.55 -20.78 5.37
C PHE A 355 -1.39 -19.85 4.99
N GLY A 356 -1.66 -18.75 4.30
CA GLY A 356 -0.59 -17.87 3.84
C GLY A 356 -0.94 -16.98 2.65
N MET A 357 0.11 -16.44 2.06
CA MET A 357 0.04 -15.56 0.89
C MET A 357 1.29 -15.65 0.03
N THR A 358 1.14 -15.30 -1.25
CA THR A 358 2.26 -15.00 -2.15
C THR A 358 2.57 -13.51 -2.06
N TRP A 359 3.85 -13.15 -2.00
CA TRP A 359 4.30 -11.78 -2.14
C TRP A 359 5.15 -11.60 -3.40
N GLU A 360 5.17 -10.38 -3.91
CA GLU A 360 5.93 -9.98 -5.09
C GLU A 360 6.65 -8.66 -4.84
N ALA A 361 7.88 -8.52 -5.35
CA ALA A 361 8.65 -7.28 -5.35
C ALA A 361 9.33 -7.11 -6.71
N ASN A 362 8.55 -6.60 -7.66
CA ASN A 362 8.92 -6.58 -9.07
C ASN A 362 9.33 -5.18 -9.49
N SER A 363 10.27 -5.11 -10.44
CA SER A 363 10.63 -3.88 -11.15
C SER A 363 10.32 -4.02 -12.64
N TRP A 364 10.58 -2.99 -13.44
CA TRP A 364 10.38 -3.03 -14.89
C TRP A 364 11.42 -2.22 -15.66
N VAL A 365 11.43 -2.46 -16.97
CA VAL A 365 12.30 -1.83 -17.97
C VAL A 365 13.77 -2.11 -17.68
N ASP A 366 14.55 -1.11 -17.32
CA ASP A 366 16.01 -1.19 -17.13
C ASP A 366 16.43 -1.20 -15.67
N THR A 367 15.45 -1.08 -14.75
CA THR A 367 15.64 -1.19 -13.31
C THR A 367 15.94 -2.63 -12.94
N ILE A 368 16.87 -2.84 -12.03
CA ILE A 368 17.26 -4.15 -11.55
C ILE A 368 17.16 -4.12 -10.02
N VAL A 369 16.48 -5.09 -9.42
CA VAL A 369 16.35 -5.17 -7.95
C VAL A 369 17.46 -6.07 -7.41
N SER A 370 18.46 -5.46 -6.78
CA SER A 370 19.48 -6.19 -6.02
C SER A 370 18.86 -6.80 -4.77
N GLY A 371 18.03 -6.03 -4.07
CA GLY A 371 17.29 -6.47 -2.91
C GLY A 371 15.99 -5.70 -2.71
N ALA A 372 14.97 -6.37 -2.20
CA ALA A 372 13.74 -5.73 -1.74
C ALA A 372 13.16 -6.49 -0.56
N GLY A 373 12.35 -5.80 0.24
CA GLY A 373 11.62 -6.41 1.33
C GLY A 373 10.29 -5.72 1.59
N ILE A 374 9.39 -6.52 2.15
CA ILE A 374 8.08 -6.09 2.58
C ILE A 374 7.92 -6.30 4.08
N SER A 375 7.13 -5.42 4.70
CA SER A 375 6.44 -5.69 5.96
C SER A 375 4.95 -5.84 5.69
N TYR A 376 4.30 -6.73 6.43
CA TYR A 376 2.87 -7.00 6.28
C TYR A 376 2.14 -7.11 7.61
N LEU A 377 0.86 -6.72 7.60
CA LEU A 377 -0.12 -6.93 8.67
C LEU A 377 -1.33 -7.66 8.06
N ALA A 378 -1.63 -8.85 8.56
CA ALA A 378 -2.78 -9.65 8.17
C ALA A 378 -3.78 -9.74 9.34
N PHE A 379 -5.07 -9.49 9.07
CA PHE A 379 -6.14 -9.56 10.06
C PHE A 379 -7.48 -9.97 9.42
N GLU A 380 -8.40 -10.52 10.21
CA GLU A 380 -9.74 -10.95 9.73
C GLU A 380 -10.78 -9.82 9.64
#